data_AF-A0A2X2WGZ6-F1
#
_entry.id   AF-A0A2X2WGZ6-F1
#
_cell.length_a   1.000
_cell.length_b   1.000
_cell.length_c   1.000
_cell.angle_alpha   90.00
_cell.angle_beta   90.00
_cell.angle_gamma   90.00
#
_symmetry.space_group_name_H-M   'P 1'
#
loop_
_entity.id
_entity.type
_entity.pdbx_description
1 polymer ?
#
loop_
_entity_poly.entity_id
_entity_poly.type
_entity_poly.pdbx_seq_one_letter_code
_entity_poly.pdbx_strand_id
1 'polypeptide(L)'
;MFKRLMMVALLVIAPLSAATAADQTNPYKLMNEAAQKTFDRLKNEQPKIRANPDYLRDVVDQELLPYVQVKYAGALVLGRYYREATPAQRDAYFAAFREYLKQAYGQALAMYHGQTYQICAGTTAGQCDHRADPCDDHRSEWPSSGSTGFPVA
;
A
#
# COMPACT_ATOMS: atom_id res chain seq x y z
N MET A 1 52.74 23.44 -15.13
CA MET A 1 51.93 22.31 -15.65
C MET A 1 51.38 21.39 -14.55
N PHE A 2 51.94 21.39 -13.33
CA PHE A 2 51.49 20.56 -12.20
C PHE A 2 50.09 20.90 -11.62
N LYS A 3 49.64 22.15 -11.78
CA LYS A 3 48.35 22.64 -11.25
C LYS A 3 47.12 22.10 -12.01
N ARG A 4 47.30 21.64 -13.25
CA ARG A 4 46.23 21.01 -14.06
C ARG A 4 46.07 19.51 -13.75
N LEU A 5 47.11 18.84 -13.25
CA LEU A 5 47.03 17.43 -12.81
C LEU A 5 46.33 17.26 -11.45
N MET A 6 46.47 18.23 -10.53
CA MET A 6 45.79 18.20 -9.23
C MET A 6 44.26 18.41 -9.31
N MET A 7 43.76 19.03 -10.37
CA MET A 7 42.31 19.30 -10.52
C MET A 7 41.55 18.11 -11.13
N VAL A 8 42.26 17.17 -11.79
CA VAL A 8 41.68 15.93 -12.34
C VAL A 8 41.68 14.81 -11.29
N ALA A 9 42.58 14.86 -10.31
CA ALA A 9 42.67 13.85 -9.24
C ALA A 9 41.55 13.95 -8.19
N LEU A 10 40.80 15.07 -8.12
CA LEU A 10 39.77 15.28 -7.10
C LEU A 10 38.35 14.91 -7.56
N LEU A 11 38.16 14.41 -8.78
CA LEU A 11 36.83 14.14 -9.34
C LEU A 11 36.39 12.66 -9.32
N VAL A 12 37.19 11.77 -8.70
CA VAL A 12 37.01 10.30 -8.85
C VAL A 12 36.40 9.61 -7.62
N ILE A 13 36.00 10.35 -6.58
CA ILE A 13 35.36 9.76 -5.39
C ILE A 13 33.94 10.33 -5.23
N ALA A 14 33.09 10.11 -6.24
CA ALA A 14 31.66 10.10 -6.01
C ALA A 14 31.31 8.68 -5.51
N PRO A 15 30.84 8.51 -4.26
CA PRO A 15 30.27 7.23 -3.88
C PRO A 15 29.07 6.98 -4.80
N LEU A 16 29.18 5.98 -5.69
CA LEU A 16 28.02 5.34 -6.27
C LEU A 16 27.27 4.65 -5.13
N SER A 17 26.46 5.42 -4.41
CA SER A 17 25.34 4.87 -3.67
C SER A 17 24.35 4.37 -4.72
N ALA A 18 24.65 3.21 -5.30
CA ALA A 18 23.67 2.40 -5.99
C ALA A 18 22.66 1.98 -4.92
N ALA A 19 21.67 2.83 -4.68
CA ALA A 19 20.45 2.42 -4.04
C ALA A 19 19.93 1.26 -4.90
N THR A 20 20.03 0.04 -4.38
CA THR A 20 19.37 -1.12 -4.96
C THR A 20 17.89 -0.79 -4.99
N ALA A 21 17.40 -0.30 -6.12
CA ALA A 21 15.98 -0.18 -6.35
C ALA A 21 15.42 -1.59 -6.15
N ALA A 22 14.62 -1.76 -5.09
CA ALA A 22 13.93 -3.00 -4.83
C ALA A 22 13.24 -3.42 -6.14
N ASP A 23 13.42 -4.67 -6.55
CA ASP A 23 12.76 -5.22 -7.73
C ASP A 23 11.26 -5.26 -7.47
N GLN A 24 10.59 -4.16 -7.77
CA GLN A 24 9.16 -3.90 -7.52
C GLN A 24 8.25 -4.52 -8.59
N THR A 25 8.76 -5.46 -9.39
CA THR A 25 7.97 -6.07 -10.47
C THR A 25 7.14 -7.25 -10.01
N ASN A 26 7.49 -7.90 -8.90
CA ASN A 26 6.77 -9.06 -8.38
C ASN A 26 5.69 -8.64 -7.36
N PRO A 27 4.38 -8.77 -7.68
CA PRO A 27 3.30 -8.33 -6.80
C PRO A 27 3.25 -9.10 -5.48
N TYR A 28 3.63 -10.38 -5.45
CA TYR A 28 3.64 -11.17 -4.20
C TYR A 28 4.73 -10.69 -3.24
N LYS A 29 5.90 -10.30 -3.77
CA LYS A 29 6.96 -9.69 -2.97
C LYS A 29 6.51 -8.34 -2.40
N LEU A 30 5.89 -7.50 -3.23
CA LEU A 30 5.37 -6.20 -2.79
C LEU A 30 4.30 -6.34 -1.70
N MET A 31 3.36 -7.27 -1.87
CA MET A 31 2.34 -7.55 -0.85
C MET A 31 2.98 -8.02 0.46
N ASN A 32 3.96 -8.91 0.40
CA ASN A 32 4.65 -9.38 1.60
C ASN A 32 5.44 -8.27 2.30
N GLU A 33 6.14 -7.42 1.54
CA GLU A 33 6.88 -6.28 2.08
C GLU A 33 5.96 -5.26 2.75
N ALA A 34 4.86 -4.89 2.09
CA ALA A 34 3.87 -3.96 2.64
C ALA A 34 3.22 -4.51 3.92
N ALA A 35 2.83 -5.79 3.90
CA ALA A 35 2.24 -6.45 5.06
C ALA A 35 3.23 -6.52 6.23
N GLN A 36 4.47 -6.93 5.97
CA GLN A 36 5.51 -7.04 6.99
C GLN A 36 5.75 -5.70 7.67
N LYS A 37 6.02 -4.64 6.90
CA LYS A 37 6.28 -3.30 7.46
C LYS A 37 5.09 -2.77 8.25
N THR A 38 3.87 -2.96 7.73
CA THR A 38 2.65 -2.52 8.40
C THR A 38 2.47 -3.23 9.75
N PHE A 39 2.54 -4.56 9.78
CA PHE A 39 2.38 -5.34 11.02
C PHE A 39 3.51 -5.12 12.02
N ASP A 40 4.75 -4.94 11.54
CA ASP A 40 5.89 -4.61 12.39
C ASP A 40 5.66 -3.27 13.11
N ARG A 41 5.14 -2.26 12.41
CA ARG A 41 4.78 -0.97 13.02
C ARG A 41 3.61 -1.08 13.97
N LEU A 42 2.56 -1.82 13.60
CA LEU A 42 1.43 -2.06 14.51
C LEU A 42 1.85 -2.75 15.80
N LYS A 43 2.77 -3.72 15.73
CA LYS A 43 3.25 -4.43 16.91
C LYS A 43 4.16 -3.56 17.77
N ASN A 44 5.13 -2.88 17.16
CA ASN A 44 6.22 -2.23 17.90
C ASN A 44 5.91 -0.78 18.29
N GLU A 45 4.98 -0.10 17.60
CA GLU A 45 4.69 1.32 17.79
C GLU A 45 3.39 1.60 18.57
N GLN A 46 2.90 0.60 19.33
CA GLN A 46 1.73 0.72 20.20
C GLN A 46 1.73 1.96 21.13
N PRO A 47 2.85 2.43 21.70
CA PRO A 47 2.87 3.68 22.45
C PRO A 47 2.49 4.90 21.60
N LYS A 48 2.94 4.98 20.35
CA LYS A 48 2.60 6.08 19.43
C LYS A 48 1.12 6.03 19.03
N ILE A 49 0.64 4.82 18.71
CA ILE A 49 -0.76 4.58 18.32
C ILE A 49 -1.72 4.96 19.45
N ARG A 50 -1.39 4.61 20.70
CA ARG A 50 -2.20 4.99 21.88
C ARG A 50 -2.17 6.49 22.17
N ALA A 51 -1.03 7.14 21.97
CA ALA A 51 -0.90 8.59 22.17
C ALA A 51 -1.63 9.40 21.08
N ASN A 52 -1.64 8.89 19.84
CA ASN A 52 -2.31 9.52 18.71
C ASN A 52 -2.87 8.45 17.75
N PRO A 53 -4.18 8.13 17.83
CA PRO A 53 -4.80 7.16 16.94
C PRO A 53 -4.71 7.53 15.45
N ASP A 54 -4.65 8.84 15.13
CA ASP A 54 -4.49 9.30 13.73
C ASP A 54 -3.15 8.89 13.12
N TYR A 55 -2.16 8.49 13.92
CA TYR A 55 -0.89 7.94 13.44
C TYR A 55 -1.09 6.73 12.52
N LEU A 56 -2.17 5.97 12.68
CA LEU A 56 -2.49 4.84 11.81
C LEU A 56 -2.76 5.28 10.36
N ARG A 57 -3.21 6.53 10.14
CA ARG A 57 -3.34 7.11 8.80
C ARG A 57 -1.98 7.28 8.13
N ASP A 58 -0.95 7.65 8.91
CA ASP A 58 0.42 7.79 8.42
C ASP A 58 1.01 6.42 8.06
N VAL A 59 0.75 5.40 8.88
CA VAL A 59 1.13 4.01 8.57
C VAL A 59 0.50 3.56 7.25
N VAL A 60 -0.79 3.83 7.04
CA VAL A 60 -1.46 3.52 5.76
C VAL A 60 -0.85 4.29 4.60
N ASP A 61 -0.59 5.59 4.76
CA ASP A 61 -0.03 6.43 3.70
C ASP A 61 1.37 6.01 3.27
N GLN A 62 2.17 5.53 4.22
CA GLN A 62 3.58 5.17 4.01
C GLN A 62 3.76 3.71 3.58
N GLU A 63 3.01 2.78 4.16
CA GLU A 63 3.26 1.34 3.96
C GLU A 63 2.30 0.69 2.96
N LEU A 64 1.09 1.24 2.77
CA LEU A 64 0.07 0.63 1.91
C LEU A 64 -0.16 1.45 0.63
N LEU A 65 -0.44 2.74 0.74
CA LEU A 65 -0.83 3.57 -0.40
C LEU A 65 0.20 3.69 -1.54
N PRO A 66 1.52 3.55 -1.35
CA PRO A 66 2.47 3.55 -2.47
C PRO A 66 2.24 2.40 -3.46
N TYR A 67 1.66 1.30 -3.00
CA TYR A 67 1.37 0.12 -3.81
C TYR A 67 -0.05 0.14 -4.41
N VAL A 68 -0.87 1.14 -4.04
CA VAL A 68 -2.28 1.25 -4.46
C VAL A 68 -2.42 2.27 -5.59
N GLN A 69 -3.05 1.86 -6.69
CA GLN A 69 -3.41 2.75 -7.79
C GLN A 69 -4.66 3.59 -7.45
N VAL A 70 -4.51 4.56 -6.54
CA VAL A 70 -5.62 5.35 -5.97
C VAL A 70 -6.48 6.01 -7.05
N LYS A 71 -5.87 6.64 -8.07
CA LYS A 71 -6.63 7.29 -9.16
C LYS A 71 -7.40 6.29 -10.01
N TYR A 72 -6.81 5.13 -10.29
CA TYR A 72 -7.48 4.08 -11.06
C TYR A 72 -8.68 3.52 -10.29
N ALA A 73 -8.48 3.10 -9.03
CA ALA A 73 -9.55 2.63 -8.16
C ALA A 73 -10.66 3.69 -7.99
N GLY A 74 -10.27 4.94 -7.73
CA GLY A 74 -11.22 6.04 -7.60
C GLY A 74 -12.01 6.30 -8.88
N ALA A 75 -11.38 6.19 -10.05
CA ALA A 75 -12.08 6.34 -11.33
C ALA A 75 -13.08 5.20 -11.58
N LEU A 76 -12.74 3.97 -11.18
CA LEU A 76 -13.67 2.83 -11.25
C LEU A 76 -14.89 3.05 -10.36
N VAL A 77 -14.71 3.59 -9.15
CA VAL A 77 -15.81 3.95 -8.24
C VAL A 77 -16.73 5.01 -8.87
N LEU A 78 -16.17 6.02 -9.55
CA LEU A 78 -16.96 7.03 -10.25
C LEU A 78 -17.71 6.46 -11.48
N GLY A 79 -17.20 5.40 -12.10
CA GLY A 79 -17.80 4.79 -13.27
C GLY A 79 -18.06 5.80 -14.40
N ARG A 80 -19.33 5.91 -14.84
CA ARG A 80 -19.71 6.84 -15.91
C ARG A 80 -19.42 8.31 -15.58
N TYR A 81 -19.56 8.69 -14.31
CA TYR A 81 -19.41 10.09 -13.87
C TYR A 81 -17.97 10.60 -14.00
N TYR A 82 -16.98 9.70 -14.10
CA TYR A 82 -15.59 10.09 -14.33
C TYR A 82 -15.41 10.85 -15.65
N ARG A 83 -16.16 10.47 -16.70
CA ARG A 83 -16.09 11.10 -18.03
C ARG A 83 -16.75 12.48 -18.04
N GLU A 84 -17.80 12.64 -17.25
CA GLU A 84 -18.59 13.87 -17.15
C GLU A 84 -17.92 14.93 -16.25
N ALA A 85 -17.10 14.48 -15.28
CA ALA A 85 -16.41 15.37 -14.36
C ALA A 85 -15.34 16.25 -15.06
N THR A 86 -15.30 17.52 -14.67
CA THR A 86 -14.22 18.44 -15.07
C THR A 86 -12.89 18.02 -14.44
N PRO A 87 -11.73 18.46 -15.01
CA PRO A 87 -10.42 18.20 -14.40
C PRO A 87 -10.35 18.64 -12.93
N ALA A 88 -10.84 19.83 -12.60
CA ALA A 88 -10.83 20.36 -11.24
C ALA A 88 -11.67 19.51 -10.26
N GLN A 89 -12.83 19.01 -10.70
CA GLN A 89 -13.65 18.09 -9.89
C GLN A 89 -12.96 16.74 -9.69
N ARG A 90 -12.27 16.22 -10.71
CA ARG A 90 -11.51 14.96 -10.59
C ARG A 90 -10.34 15.11 -9.60
N ASP A 91 -9.61 16.21 -9.67
CA ASP A 91 -8.49 16.45 -8.74
C ASP A 91 -8.99 16.60 -7.30
N ALA A 92 -10.06 17.37 -7.07
CA ALA A 92 -10.69 17.48 -5.76
C ALA A 92 -11.19 16.12 -5.24
N TYR A 93 -11.84 15.33 -6.11
CA TYR A 93 -12.30 13.98 -5.78
C TYR A 93 -11.13 13.06 -5.41
N PHE A 94 -10.06 13.01 -6.19
CA PHE A 94 -8.94 12.12 -5.90
C PHE A 94 -8.17 12.50 -4.63
N ALA A 95 -8.07 13.80 -4.33
CA ALA A 95 -7.52 14.26 -3.07
C ALA A 95 -8.38 13.77 -1.88
N ALA A 96 -9.70 13.97 -1.95
CA ALA A 96 -10.63 13.50 -0.93
C ALA A 96 -10.65 11.96 -0.81
N PHE A 97 -10.63 11.26 -1.94
CA PHE A 97 -10.63 9.80 -1.98
C PHE A 97 -9.36 9.21 -1.35
N ARG A 98 -8.18 9.80 -1.59
CA ARG A 98 -6.95 9.37 -0.92
C ARG A 98 -7.06 9.52 0.60
N GLU A 99 -7.55 10.67 1.08
CA GLU A 99 -7.73 10.90 2.52
C GLU A 99 -8.77 9.96 3.15
N TYR A 100 -9.85 9.66 2.41
CA TYR A 100 -10.82 8.64 2.82
C TYR A 100 -10.16 7.26 2.97
N LEU A 101 -9.31 6.83 2.02
CA LEU A 101 -8.61 5.55 2.15
C LEU A 101 -7.70 5.52 3.39
N LYS A 102 -6.96 6.60 3.67
CA LYS A 102 -6.13 6.69 4.89
C LYS A 102 -6.97 6.49 6.15
N GLN A 103 -8.11 7.16 6.22
CA GLN A 103 -9.02 7.08 7.37
C GLN A 103 -9.64 5.68 7.50
N ALA A 104 -10.22 5.15 6.43
CA ALA A 104 -10.92 3.87 6.45
C ALA A 104 -9.97 2.70 6.80
N TYR A 105 -8.80 2.65 6.16
CA TYR A 105 -7.82 1.61 6.49
C TYR A 105 -7.14 1.86 7.83
N GLY A 106 -6.93 3.12 8.24
CA GLY A 106 -6.42 3.44 9.58
C GLY A 106 -7.35 2.90 10.67
N GLN A 107 -8.66 3.07 10.49
CA GLN A 107 -9.68 2.48 11.37
C GLN A 107 -9.63 0.96 11.37
N ALA A 108 -9.40 0.32 10.22
CA ALA A 108 -9.22 -1.12 10.15
C ALA A 108 -7.99 -1.59 10.94
N LEU A 109 -6.87 -0.88 10.82
CA LEU A 109 -5.65 -1.17 11.57
C LEU A 109 -5.81 -0.94 13.09
N ALA A 110 -6.69 -0.02 13.50
CA ALA A 110 -6.99 0.22 14.91
C ALA A 110 -7.62 -1.00 15.60
N MET A 111 -8.22 -1.91 14.83
CA MET A 111 -8.76 -3.18 15.32
C MET A 111 -7.68 -4.26 15.54
N TYR A 112 -6.40 -3.91 15.37
CA TYR A 112 -5.29 -4.83 15.63
C TYR A 112 -5.14 -5.14 17.12
N HIS A 113 -5.30 -6.42 17.47
CA HIS A 113 -5.19 -6.99 18.82
C HIS A 113 -4.27 -8.23 18.84
N GLY A 114 -3.26 -8.28 17.96
CA GLY A 114 -2.30 -9.37 17.90
C GLY A 114 -2.52 -10.39 16.78
N GLN A 115 -3.37 -10.08 15.80
CA GLN A 115 -3.60 -10.93 14.64
C GLN A 115 -2.29 -11.16 13.86
N THR A 116 -2.21 -12.28 13.16
CA THR A 116 -1.13 -12.59 12.21
C THR A 116 -1.70 -12.57 10.78
N TYR A 117 -0.82 -12.57 9.79
CA TYR A 117 -1.20 -12.65 8.38
C TYR A 117 -0.40 -13.75 7.68
N GLN A 118 -0.96 -14.29 6.61
CA GLN A 118 -0.29 -15.20 5.69
C GLN A 118 -0.57 -14.70 4.27
N ILE A 119 0.48 -14.56 3.45
CA ILE A 119 0.35 -14.23 2.03
C ILE A 119 0.36 -15.54 1.24
N CYS A 120 -0.56 -15.70 0.28
CA CYS A 120 -0.57 -16.83 -0.64
C CYS A 120 0.76 -16.93 -1.40
N ALA A 121 1.26 -18.15 -1.56
CA ALA A 121 2.49 -18.41 -2.31
C ALA A 121 2.19 -18.29 -3.82
N GLY A 122 2.44 -17.11 -4.37
CA GLY A 122 2.33 -16.89 -5.81
C GLY A 122 3.60 -17.29 -6.54
N THR A 123 3.55 -18.39 -7.27
CA THR A 123 4.69 -18.81 -8.10
C THR A 123 4.79 -17.96 -9.38
N THR A 124 3.67 -17.41 -9.85
CA THR A 124 3.58 -16.55 -11.05
C THR A 124 2.22 -15.84 -11.13
N ALA A 125 2.16 -14.65 -11.75
CA ALA A 125 0.91 -13.96 -12.02
C ALA A 125 -0.01 -14.84 -12.90
N GLY A 126 -1.10 -15.36 -12.31
CA GLY A 126 -2.07 -16.25 -12.97
C GLY A 126 -2.12 -17.68 -12.44
N GLN A 127 -1.29 -18.06 -11.47
CA GLN A 127 -1.32 -19.37 -10.81
C GLN A 127 -1.38 -19.20 -9.29
N CYS A 128 -2.58 -18.98 -8.75
CA CYS A 128 -2.84 -19.32 -7.36
C CYS A 128 -3.16 -20.81 -7.34
N ASP A 129 -2.31 -21.63 -6.71
CA ASP A 129 -2.64 -23.04 -6.49
C ASP A 129 -3.69 -23.15 -5.37
N HIS A 130 -4.96 -23.10 -5.77
CA HIS A 130 -6.12 -23.25 -4.88
C HIS A 130 -6.08 -24.51 -4.01
N ARG A 131 -5.33 -25.56 -4.37
CA ARG A 131 -5.25 -26.79 -3.57
C ARG A 131 -4.23 -26.72 -2.44
N ALA A 132 -3.31 -25.76 -2.50
CA ALA A 132 -2.27 -25.56 -1.49
C ALA A 132 -2.45 -24.25 -0.71
N ASP A 133 -3.45 -23.44 -1.04
CA ASP A 133 -3.72 -22.15 -0.40
C ASP A 133 -4.43 -22.34 0.95
N PRO A 134 -3.77 -22.05 2.10
CA PRO A 134 -4.43 -22.08 3.41
C PRO A 134 -5.51 -20.99 3.55
N CYS A 135 -5.53 -20.02 2.62
CA CYS A 135 -6.53 -18.95 2.56
C CYS A 135 -7.84 -19.37 1.87
N ASP A 136 -7.91 -20.52 1.20
CA ASP A 136 -9.14 -21.01 0.54
C ASP A 136 -10.11 -21.68 1.54
N ASP A 137 -9.64 -22.06 2.73
CA ASP A 137 -10.44 -22.70 3.78
C ASP A 137 -11.56 -21.77 4.33
N HIS A 138 -11.28 -20.46 4.38
CA HIS A 138 -12.22 -19.44 4.88
C HIS A 138 -13.19 -18.90 3.83
N ARG A 139 -13.13 -19.35 2.56
CA ARG A 139 -14.12 -18.95 1.54
C ARG A 139 -15.53 -19.47 1.86
N SER A 140 -15.63 -20.53 2.65
CA SER A 140 -16.90 -21.14 3.06
C SER A 140 -17.66 -20.34 4.14
N GLU A 141 -17.02 -19.34 4.77
CA GLU A 141 -17.59 -18.58 5.90
C GLU A 141 -18.20 -17.22 5.49
N TRP A 142 -17.99 -16.78 4.25
CA TRP A 142 -18.64 -15.57 3.73
C TRP A 142 -20.02 -15.93 3.18
N PRO A 143 -21.13 -15.43 3.78
CA PRO A 143 -22.44 -15.66 3.21
C PRO A 143 -22.44 -15.02 1.82
N SER A 144 -22.84 -15.80 0.82
CA SER A 144 -23.26 -15.33 -0.49
C SER A 144 -24.48 -14.44 -0.32
N SER A 145 -24.26 -13.22 0.20
CA SER A 145 -25.31 -12.23 0.38
C SER A 145 -25.65 -11.67 -0.99
N GLY A 146 -26.73 -12.21 -1.54
CA GLY A 146 -27.61 -11.41 -2.37
C GLY A 146 -27.95 -10.13 -1.60
N SER A 147 -27.87 -9.01 -2.31
CA SER A 147 -28.64 -7.80 -2.03
C SER A 147 -28.66 -7.32 -0.58
N THR A 148 -27.58 -6.73 -0.07
CA THR A 148 -27.70 -5.59 0.86
C THR A 148 -26.58 -4.61 0.58
N GLY A 149 -26.97 -3.39 0.21
CA GLY A 149 -26.04 -2.30 -0.07
C GLY A 149 -25.28 -1.89 1.19
N PHE A 150 -24.02 -1.49 1.01
CA PHE A 150 -23.29 -0.72 2.01
C PHE A 150 -24.10 0.54 2.37
N PRO A 151 -24.41 0.79 3.66
CA PRO A 151 -24.87 2.10 4.06
C PRO A 151 -23.68 3.06 3.94
N VAL A 152 -23.79 3.99 2.99
CA VAL A 152 -22.96 5.19 2.94
C VAL A 152 -23.43 6.07 4.10
N ALA A 153 -22.53 6.35 5.04
CA ALA A 153 -22.68 7.44 6.00
C ALA A 153 -22.27 8.77 5.34
#